data_AF-A0A954G231-F1
#
_entry.id   AF-A0A954G231-F1
#
_cell.length_a   1.000
_cell.length_b   1.000
_cell.length_c   1.000
_cell.angle_alpha   90.00
_cell.angle_beta   90.00
_cell.angle_gamma   90.00
#
_symmetry.space_group_name_H-M   'P 1'
#
loop_
_entity.id
_entity.type
_entity.pdbx_description
1 polymer ?
#
loop_
_entity_poly.entity_id
_entity_poly.type
_entity_poly.pdbx_seq_one_letter_code
_entity_poly.pdbx_strand_id
1 'polypeptide(L)'
;MTATAAFSAVEIIGYRGASYDAPENTLASVNLAWQRNADAVEIDIYLTKDGKIVAYHDKTTKRIGGRDQAVNEQTLAELQTLDVGAWKNEKYKEERIPTLSQILKTIPAGKRLFIEIKCGPEVLPQLKQELAAAGNTSAQTALIGFDYETMQQAKQLLPELKSYWVFKVKQDKKTGKWEHDANYFIQKANAAQLDGLDIGFNEF
;
A
#
# COMPACT_ATOMS: atom_id res chain seq x y z
N MET A 1 3.71 -22.15 37.94
CA MET A 1 4.30 -22.12 36.59
C MET A 1 3.76 -20.89 35.88
N THR A 2 4.57 -19.85 35.73
CA THR A 2 4.21 -18.63 35.00
C THR A 2 4.43 -18.88 33.52
N ALA A 3 3.37 -18.84 32.73
CA ALA A 3 3.47 -18.84 31.28
C ALA A 3 4.20 -17.55 30.85
N THR A 4 5.43 -17.68 30.38
CA THR A 4 6.09 -16.62 29.61
C THR A 4 5.25 -16.37 28.37
N ALA A 5 4.60 -15.21 28.30
CA ALA A 5 4.00 -14.75 27.06
C ALA A 5 5.11 -14.68 26.01
N ALA A 6 5.08 -15.58 25.03
CA ALA A 6 5.94 -15.49 23.87
C ALA A 6 5.58 -14.17 23.18
N PHE A 7 6.49 -13.19 23.19
CA PHE A 7 6.36 -12.04 22.31
C PHE A 7 6.22 -12.58 20.89
N SER A 8 5.19 -12.16 20.15
CA SER A 8 5.15 -12.49 18.72
C SER A 8 6.40 -11.86 18.11
N ALA A 9 7.09 -12.62 17.26
CA ALA A 9 8.21 -12.08 16.50
C ALA A 9 7.78 -10.79 15.76
N VAL A 10 8.72 -9.87 15.59
CA VAL A 10 8.49 -8.64 14.80
C VAL A 10 8.16 -9.05 13.36
N GLU A 11 7.03 -8.58 12.84
CA GLU A 11 6.63 -8.81 11.44
C GLU A 11 7.54 -7.99 10.51
N ILE A 12 8.16 -8.65 9.53
CA ILE A 12 8.99 -8.00 8.51
C ILE A 12 8.16 -7.77 7.26
N ILE A 13 7.93 -6.50 6.94
CA ILE A 13 7.12 -6.07 5.79
C ILE A 13 8.06 -5.55 4.69
N GLY A 14 8.02 -6.18 3.51
CA GLY A 14 8.75 -5.70 2.33
C GLY A 14 8.09 -4.46 1.74
N TYR A 15 8.62 -3.27 2.05
CA TYR A 15 8.10 -1.99 1.57
C TYR A 15 8.21 -1.86 0.04
N ARG A 16 7.07 -1.81 -0.65
CA ARG A 16 6.97 -1.88 -2.13
C ARG A 16 7.61 -3.14 -2.71
N GLY A 17 7.56 -4.25 -1.96
CA GLY A 17 8.34 -5.46 -2.17
C GLY A 17 9.77 -5.36 -1.62
N ALA A 18 10.72 -6.11 -2.18
CA ALA A 18 12.15 -5.98 -1.88
C ALA A 18 12.75 -4.79 -2.68
N SER A 19 12.17 -3.60 -2.49
CA SER A 19 12.38 -2.41 -3.34
C SER A 19 13.81 -1.86 -3.33
N TYR A 20 14.62 -2.21 -2.34
CA TYR A 20 16.05 -1.91 -2.36
C TYR A 20 16.79 -2.68 -3.46
N ASP A 21 16.38 -3.93 -3.74
CA ASP A 21 17.10 -4.86 -4.64
C ASP A 21 16.39 -5.09 -5.99
N ALA A 22 15.11 -4.78 -6.07
CA ALA A 22 14.25 -4.93 -7.23
C ALA A 22 13.39 -3.67 -7.43
N PRO A 23 12.88 -3.39 -8.64
CA PRO A 23 12.11 -2.18 -8.90
C PRO A 23 10.83 -2.16 -8.05
N GLU A 24 10.60 -1.08 -7.32
CA GLU A 24 9.45 -0.92 -6.41
C GLU A 24 8.10 -1.20 -7.10
N ASN A 25 7.14 -1.78 -6.36
CA ASN A 25 5.78 -2.06 -6.84
C ASN A 25 5.71 -2.94 -8.13
N THR A 26 6.66 -3.86 -8.32
CA THR A 26 6.65 -4.82 -9.44
C THR A 26 6.45 -6.25 -8.95
N LEU A 27 6.08 -7.16 -9.86
CA LEU A 27 6.09 -8.59 -9.53
C LEU A 27 7.50 -9.06 -9.14
N ALA A 28 8.55 -8.51 -9.75
CA ALA A 28 9.93 -8.82 -9.38
C ALA A 28 10.23 -8.47 -7.91
N SER A 29 9.87 -7.26 -7.43
CA SER A 29 10.12 -6.88 -6.04
C SER A 29 9.25 -7.66 -5.05
N VAL A 30 7.99 -7.89 -5.38
CA VAL A 30 7.06 -8.66 -4.55
C VAL A 30 7.55 -10.10 -4.41
N ASN A 31 7.86 -10.78 -5.52
CA ASN A 31 8.35 -12.16 -5.49
C ASN A 31 9.70 -12.28 -4.79
N LEU A 32 10.61 -11.31 -4.96
CA LEU A 32 11.88 -11.32 -4.25
C LEU A 32 11.71 -11.16 -2.74
N ALA A 33 10.74 -10.37 -2.27
CA ALA A 33 10.42 -10.29 -0.84
C ALA A 33 9.92 -11.63 -0.29
N TRP A 34 9.07 -12.35 -1.04
CA TRP A 34 8.66 -13.71 -0.68
C TRP A 34 9.82 -14.69 -0.62
N GLN A 35 10.71 -14.66 -1.61
CA GLN A 35 11.92 -15.49 -1.64
C GLN A 35 12.85 -15.21 -0.45
N ARG A 36 12.86 -13.96 0.04
CA ARG A 36 13.61 -13.54 1.23
C ARG A 36 12.86 -13.74 2.55
N ASN A 37 11.74 -14.46 2.49
CA ASN A 37 10.92 -14.82 3.64
C ASN A 37 10.36 -13.63 4.43
N ALA A 38 10.06 -12.51 3.76
CA ALA A 38 9.27 -11.43 4.38
C ALA A 38 7.92 -12.00 4.88
N ASP A 39 7.47 -11.58 6.05
CA ASP A 39 6.18 -12.01 6.62
C ASP A 39 5.01 -11.39 5.86
N ALA A 40 5.22 -10.16 5.39
CA ALA A 40 4.31 -9.46 4.51
C ALA A 40 5.04 -8.64 3.45
N VAL A 41 4.30 -8.16 2.46
CA VAL A 41 4.74 -7.17 1.47
C VAL A 41 3.74 -6.03 1.49
N GLU A 42 4.25 -4.81 1.33
CA GLU A 42 3.44 -3.63 1.10
C GLU A 42 3.51 -3.24 -0.38
N ILE A 43 2.39 -2.74 -0.91
CA ILE A 43 2.29 -2.15 -2.25
C ILE A 43 1.43 -0.89 -2.22
N ASP A 44 1.72 0.04 -3.12
CA ASP A 44 0.95 1.26 -3.32
C ASP A 44 -0.02 1.09 -4.49
N ILE A 45 -1.30 1.48 -4.38
CA ILE A 45 -2.29 1.28 -5.45
C ILE A 45 -2.98 2.55 -5.94
N TYR A 46 -3.29 2.54 -7.24
CA TYR A 46 -4.14 3.52 -7.92
C TYR A 46 -5.25 2.83 -8.72
N LEU A 47 -6.40 3.50 -8.84
CA LEU A 47 -7.43 3.17 -9.82
C LEU A 47 -7.09 3.85 -11.16
N THR A 48 -7.09 3.08 -12.23
CA THR A 48 -6.89 3.54 -13.62
C THR A 48 -8.19 4.10 -14.21
N LYS A 49 -8.06 4.83 -15.32
CA LYS A 49 -9.19 5.43 -16.05
C LYS A 49 -10.24 4.43 -16.49
N ASP A 50 -9.83 3.19 -16.79
CA ASP A 50 -10.69 2.08 -17.22
C ASP A 50 -11.06 1.12 -16.06
N GLY A 51 -10.91 1.57 -14.81
CA GLY A 51 -11.43 0.88 -13.63
C GLY A 51 -10.63 -0.35 -13.20
N LYS A 52 -9.35 -0.43 -13.57
CA LYS A 52 -8.41 -1.47 -13.10
C LYS A 52 -7.55 -0.93 -11.97
N ILE A 53 -7.19 -1.78 -11.01
CA ILE A 53 -6.25 -1.41 -9.94
C ILE A 53 -4.85 -1.82 -10.33
N VAL A 54 -3.90 -0.88 -10.23
CA VAL A 54 -2.48 -1.07 -10.53
C VAL A 54 -1.62 -0.74 -9.33
N ALA A 55 -0.46 -1.39 -9.20
CA ALA A 55 0.50 -1.06 -8.15
C ALA A 55 1.53 -0.03 -8.63
N TYR A 56 1.52 1.16 -8.05
CA TYR A 56 2.42 2.26 -8.37
C TYR A 56 2.40 3.34 -7.28
N HIS A 57 3.55 3.95 -6.97
CA HIS A 57 3.65 4.88 -5.83
C HIS A 57 3.28 6.33 -6.18
N ASP A 58 3.87 6.88 -7.23
CA ASP A 58 3.78 8.31 -7.52
C ASP A 58 2.46 8.65 -8.21
N LYS A 59 1.97 9.88 -8.02
CA LYS A 59 0.77 10.37 -8.71
C LYS A 59 0.92 10.35 -10.23
N THR A 60 2.13 10.58 -10.75
CA THR A 60 2.42 10.58 -12.19
C THR A 60 3.49 9.56 -12.55
N THR A 61 3.48 9.09 -13.80
CA THR A 61 4.46 8.11 -14.29
C THR A 61 5.83 8.71 -14.61
N LYS A 62 6.09 9.98 -14.23
CA LYS A 62 7.28 10.74 -14.65
C LYS A 62 8.59 10.16 -14.14
N ARG A 63 8.67 9.83 -12.84
CA ARG A 63 9.93 9.41 -12.19
C ARG A 63 10.48 8.11 -12.76
N ILE A 64 9.61 7.12 -12.97
CA ILE A 64 10.00 5.77 -13.39
C ILE A 64 9.68 5.54 -14.87
N GLY A 65 8.46 5.84 -15.31
CA GLY A 65 7.98 5.60 -16.68
C GLY A 65 8.30 6.72 -17.67
N GLY A 66 8.90 7.83 -17.23
CA GLY A 66 9.34 8.93 -18.09
C GLY A 66 8.23 9.78 -18.72
N ARG A 67 6.96 9.49 -18.44
CA ARG A 67 5.80 10.24 -18.96
C ARG A 67 5.15 11.04 -17.83
N ASP A 68 5.01 12.35 -17.99
CA ASP A 68 4.36 13.19 -16.97
C ASP A 68 2.84 13.18 -17.13
N GLN A 69 2.24 12.02 -16.87
CA GLN A 69 0.80 11.78 -16.94
C GLN A 69 0.33 11.12 -15.64
N ALA A 70 -0.84 11.51 -15.15
CA ALA A 70 -1.39 10.98 -13.91
C ALA A 70 -1.84 9.53 -14.10
N VAL A 71 -1.55 8.66 -13.13
CA VAL A 71 -1.86 7.22 -13.22
C VAL A 71 -3.36 6.98 -13.40
N ASN A 72 -4.19 7.77 -12.73
CA ASN A 72 -5.66 7.68 -12.79
C ASN A 72 -6.27 8.26 -14.09
N GLU A 73 -5.50 8.93 -14.93
CA GLU A 73 -5.93 9.44 -16.23
C GLU A 73 -5.54 8.51 -17.39
N GLN A 74 -4.82 7.43 -17.09
CA GLN A 74 -4.36 6.44 -18.06
C GLN A 74 -5.15 5.13 -17.90
N THR A 75 -5.33 4.42 -19.01
CA THR A 75 -5.86 3.05 -19.03
C THR A 75 -4.79 2.04 -18.62
N LEU A 76 -5.21 0.85 -18.19
CA LEU A 76 -4.28 -0.25 -17.93
C LEU A 76 -3.37 -0.54 -19.14
N ALA A 77 -3.94 -0.57 -20.34
CA ALA A 77 -3.19 -0.85 -21.57
C ALA A 77 -2.08 0.18 -21.80
N GLU A 78 -2.35 1.47 -21.58
CA GLU A 78 -1.34 2.54 -21.70
C GLU A 78 -0.23 2.40 -20.65
N LEU A 79 -0.60 2.12 -19.40
CA LEU A 79 0.34 1.93 -18.29
C LEU A 79 1.24 0.70 -18.51
N GLN A 80 0.70 -0.37 -19.09
CA GLN A 80 1.45 -1.59 -19.42
C GLN A 80 2.45 -1.42 -20.57
N THR A 81 2.45 -0.27 -21.26
CA THR A 81 3.52 0.06 -22.23
C THR A 81 4.80 0.56 -21.57
N LEU A 82 4.76 0.90 -20.28
CA LEU A 82 5.88 1.49 -19.56
C LEU A 82 6.85 0.43 -19.07
N ASP A 83 8.14 0.66 -19.29
CA ASP A 83 9.20 -0.04 -18.56
C ASP A 83 9.37 0.61 -17.19
N VAL A 84 9.13 -0.16 -16.14
CA VAL A 84 9.27 0.30 -14.76
C VAL A 84 10.39 -0.42 -14.01
N GLY A 85 11.25 -1.15 -14.71
CA GLY A 85 12.36 -1.90 -14.11
C GLY A 85 13.75 -1.46 -14.52
N ALA A 86 13.95 -0.98 -15.75
CA ALA A 86 15.26 -0.64 -16.28
C ALA A 86 16.00 0.42 -15.44
N TRP A 87 15.28 1.37 -14.83
CA TRP A 87 15.85 2.39 -13.95
C TRP A 87 16.57 1.80 -12.72
N LYS A 88 16.15 0.61 -12.27
CA LYS A 88 16.71 -0.08 -11.11
C LYS A 88 17.95 -0.87 -11.51
N ASN A 89 17.85 -1.64 -12.59
CA ASN A 89 18.91 -2.45 -13.16
C ASN A 89 18.48 -2.97 -14.53
N GLU A 90 19.41 -3.05 -15.50
CA GLU A 90 19.13 -3.57 -16.85
C GLU A 90 18.50 -4.98 -16.84
N LYS A 91 18.80 -5.82 -15.83
CA LYS A 91 18.21 -7.16 -15.71
C LYS A 91 16.68 -7.16 -15.49
N TYR A 92 16.10 -6.04 -15.05
CA TYR A 92 14.66 -5.87 -14.87
C TYR A 92 14.02 -5.08 -16.01
N LYS A 93 14.75 -4.87 -17.10
CA LYS A 93 14.18 -4.28 -18.31
C LYS A 93 12.96 -5.09 -18.73
N GLU A 94 11.99 -4.37 -19.25
CA GLU A 94 10.67 -4.86 -19.63
C GLU A 94 9.72 -5.17 -18.47
N GLU A 95 10.11 -4.94 -17.21
CA GLU A 95 9.14 -5.00 -16.12
C GLU A 95 8.03 -3.98 -16.31
N ARG A 96 6.80 -4.41 -16.00
CA ARG A 96 5.58 -3.64 -16.21
C ARG A 96 4.92 -3.32 -14.89
N ILE A 97 4.11 -2.25 -14.90
CA ILE A 97 3.20 -1.94 -13.80
C ILE A 97 2.21 -3.11 -13.66
N PRO A 98 2.21 -3.84 -12.52
CA PRO A 98 1.34 -4.98 -12.34
C PRO A 98 -0.06 -4.54 -11.90
N THR A 99 -1.05 -5.37 -12.18
CA THR A 99 -2.39 -5.22 -11.59
C THR A 99 -2.41 -5.77 -10.17
N LEU A 100 -3.35 -5.29 -9.35
CA LEU A 100 -3.58 -5.85 -8.02
C LEU A 100 -3.89 -7.35 -8.10
N SER A 101 -4.77 -7.77 -9.01
CA SER A 101 -5.06 -9.20 -9.25
C SER A 101 -3.81 -10.05 -9.53
N GLN A 102 -2.80 -9.53 -10.24
CA GLN A 102 -1.54 -10.26 -10.44
C GLN A 102 -0.77 -10.42 -9.13
N ILE A 103 -0.69 -9.37 -8.31
CA ILE A 103 0.02 -9.40 -7.02
C ILE A 103 -0.70 -10.28 -5.99
N LEU A 104 -2.03 -10.22 -5.91
CA LEU A 104 -2.84 -11.04 -4.98
C LEU A 104 -2.58 -12.54 -5.16
N LYS A 105 -2.35 -12.99 -6.40
CA LYS A 105 -2.01 -14.39 -6.72
C LYS A 105 -0.63 -14.83 -6.24
N THR A 106 0.25 -13.89 -5.87
CA THR A 106 1.60 -14.21 -5.40
C THR A 106 1.66 -14.50 -3.90
N ILE A 107 0.63 -14.13 -3.13
CA ILE A 107 0.65 -14.17 -1.66
C ILE A 107 0.76 -15.64 -1.19
N PRO A 108 1.88 -16.03 -0.55
CA PRO A 108 2.02 -17.39 -0.03
C PRO A 108 1.08 -17.65 1.16
N ALA A 109 0.79 -18.92 1.42
CA ALA A 109 0.03 -19.32 2.61
C ALA A 109 0.72 -18.81 3.89
N GLY A 110 -0.07 -18.24 4.81
CA GLY A 110 0.43 -17.69 6.07
C GLY A 110 1.15 -16.34 5.97
N LYS A 111 1.28 -15.76 4.76
CA LYS A 111 1.83 -14.42 4.54
C LYS A 111 0.73 -13.41 4.22
N ARG A 112 1.08 -12.13 4.30
CA ARG A 112 0.12 -11.01 4.20
C ARG A 112 0.54 -9.98 3.16
N LEU A 113 -0.45 -9.26 2.61
CA LEU A 113 -0.25 -8.11 1.76
C LEU A 113 -0.85 -6.86 2.43
N PHE A 114 -0.05 -5.82 2.56
CA PHE A 114 -0.49 -4.48 2.94
C PHE A 114 -0.72 -3.67 1.66
N ILE A 115 -1.90 -3.09 1.53
CA ILE A 115 -2.31 -2.34 0.35
C ILE A 115 -2.44 -0.88 0.77
N GLU A 116 -1.50 -0.05 0.34
CA GLU A 116 -1.56 1.40 0.53
C GLU A 116 -2.42 2.05 -0.56
N ILE A 117 -3.52 2.68 -0.16
CA ILE A 117 -4.38 3.41 -1.09
C ILE A 117 -3.81 4.82 -1.32
N LYS A 118 -3.41 5.10 -2.57
CA LYS A 118 -2.85 6.41 -2.99
C LYS A 118 -3.83 7.33 -3.70
N CYS A 119 -5.03 6.84 -4.00
CA CYS A 119 -6.13 7.57 -4.62
C CYS A 119 -7.30 7.74 -3.63
N GLY A 120 -8.43 8.28 -4.09
CA GLY A 120 -9.58 8.49 -3.23
C GLY A 120 -10.44 7.23 -3.05
N PRO A 121 -11.61 7.37 -2.41
CA PRO A 121 -12.52 6.27 -2.13
C PRO A 121 -13.11 5.60 -3.39
N GLU A 122 -12.95 6.19 -4.58
CA GLU A 122 -13.39 5.61 -5.85
C GLU A 122 -12.79 4.22 -6.14
N VAL A 123 -11.63 3.88 -5.56
CA VAL A 123 -11.00 2.57 -5.72
C VAL A 123 -11.70 1.46 -4.95
N LEU A 124 -12.41 1.79 -3.87
CA LEU A 124 -12.89 0.84 -2.87
C LEU A 124 -13.89 -0.21 -3.43
N PRO A 125 -14.85 0.16 -4.30
CA PRO A 125 -15.75 -0.83 -4.89
C PRO A 125 -14.99 -1.87 -5.74
N GLN A 126 -14.03 -1.43 -6.54
CA GLN A 126 -13.20 -2.32 -7.37
C GLN A 126 -12.28 -3.17 -6.50
N LEU A 127 -11.70 -2.59 -5.45
CA LEU A 127 -10.83 -3.30 -4.50
C LEU A 127 -11.57 -4.46 -3.83
N LYS A 128 -12.81 -4.21 -3.37
CA LYS A 128 -13.67 -5.25 -2.80
C LYS A 128 -13.93 -6.40 -3.80
N GLN A 129 -14.18 -6.07 -5.06
CA GLN A 129 -14.38 -7.06 -6.11
C GLN A 129 -13.13 -7.89 -6.38
N GLU A 130 -11.95 -7.26 -6.48
CA GLU A 130 -10.69 -7.98 -6.74
C GLU A 130 -10.28 -8.88 -5.57
N LEU A 131 -10.45 -8.43 -4.32
CA LEU A 131 -10.20 -9.25 -3.13
C LEU A 131 -11.11 -10.48 -3.08
N ALA A 132 -12.41 -10.28 -3.31
CA ALA A 132 -13.38 -11.38 -3.35
C ALA A 132 -13.07 -12.38 -4.48
N ALA A 133 -12.73 -11.89 -5.67
CA ALA A 133 -12.40 -12.72 -6.83
C ALA A 133 -11.10 -13.53 -6.64
N ALA A 134 -10.12 -12.98 -5.92
CA ALA A 134 -8.88 -13.68 -5.61
C ALA A 134 -9.02 -14.70 -4.47
N GLY A 135 -10.12 -14.65 -3.71
CA GLY A 135 -10.34 -15.51 -2.54
C GLY A 135 -9.43 -15.19 -1.35
N ASN A 136 -8.78 -14.02 -1.35
CA ASN A 136 -7.95 -13.59 -0.23
C ASN A 136 -8.83 -13.18 0.95
N THR A 137 -8.38 -13.54 2.15
CA THR A 137 -9.11 -13.27 3.39
C THR A 137 -8.57 -12.04 4.09
N SER A 138 -9.32 -11.54 5.08
CA SER A 138 -8.84 -10.52 6.01
C SER A 138 -7.62 -10.94 6.84
N ALA A 139 -7.33 -12.24 6.91
CA ALA A 139 -6.09 -12.73 7.52
C ALA A 139 -4.87 -12.49 6.63
N GLN A 140 -5.06 -12.37 5.30
CA GLN A 140 -3.99 -12.19 4.31
C GLN A 140 -3.86 -10.76 3.79
N THR A 141 -4.80 -9.87 4.08
CA THR A 141 -4.80 -8.51 3.53
C THR A 141 -5.09 -7.47 4.59
N ALA A 142 -4.43 -6.32 4.48
CA ALA A 142 -4.68 -5.14 5.31
C ALA A 142 -4.59 -3.88 4.44
N LEU A 143 -5.32 -2.85 4.83
CA LEU A 143 -5.35 -1.56 4.15
C LEU A 143 -4.56 -0.54 4.96
N ILE A 144 -3.77 0.27 4.27
CA ILE A 144 -3.11 1.45 4.82
C ILE A 144 -3.38 2.64 3.88
N GLY A 145 -3.25 3.87 4.39
CA GLY A 145 -3.44 5.04 3.55
C GLY A 145 -3.33 6.35 4.32
N PHE A 146 -3.06 7.42 3.59
CA PHE A 146 -2.86 8.75 4.15
C PHE A 146 -4.14 9.59 4.27
N ASP A 147 -5.09 9.34 3.37
CA ASP A 147 -6.35 10.09 3.33
C ASP A 147 -7.36 9.53 4.35
N TYR A 148 -7.71 10.34 5.34
CA TYR A 148 -8.58 9.92 6.44
C TYR A 148 -9.98 9.50 5.96
N GLU A 149 -10.55 10.24 5.00
CA GLU A 149 -11.89 9.95 4.48
C GLU A 149 -11.91 8.61 3.74
N THR A 150 -10.91 8.37 2.89
CA THR A 150 -10.73 7.11 2.18
C THR A 150 -10.60 5.94 3.16
N MET A 151 -9.79 6.08 4.22
CA MET A 151 -9.62 5.02 5.22
C MET A 151 -10.90 4.77 6.04
N GLN A 152 -11.65 5.83 6.37
CA GLN A 152 -12.94 5.70 7.04
C GLN A 152 -13.95 4.95 6.16
N GLN A 153 -14.07 5.30 4.89
CA GLN A 153 -14.96 4.62 3.94
C GLN A 153 -14.50 3.18 3.68
N ALA A 154 -13.20 2.93 3.61
CA ALA A 154 -12.64 1.59 3.49
C ALA A 154 -13.08 0.70 4.65
N LYS A 155 -12.97 1.18 5.89
CA LYS A 155 -13.40 0.43 7.08
C LYS A 155 -14.91 0.15 7.09
N GLN A 156 -15.72 1.09 6.60
CA GLN A 156 -17.18 0.87 6.48
C GLN A 156 -17.53 -0.19 5.42
N LEU A 157 -16.82 -0.21 4.30
CA LEU A 157 -17.12 -1.12 3.18
C LEU A 157 -16.55 -2.54 3.38
N LEU A 158 -15.41 -2.64 4.06
CA LEU A 158 -14.60 -3.84 4.30
C LEU A 158 -14.26 -3.97 5.80
N PRO A 159 -15.26 -4.06 6.69
CA PRO A 159 -15.05 -4.01 8.14
C PRO A 159 -14.16 -5.14 8.68
N GLU A 160 -14.11 -6.27 7.97
CA GLU A 160 -13.27 -7.42 8.29
C GLU A 160 -11.78 -7.17 8.05
N LEU A 161 -11.41 -6.25 7.15
CA LEU A 161 -10.01 -5.93 6.89
C LEU A 161 -9.46 -5.02 7.97
N LYS A 162 -8.24 -5.33 8.41
CA LYS A 162 -7.49 -4.38 9.23
C LYS A 162 -7.17 -3.15 8.39
N SER A 163 -7.52 -1.97 8.89
CA SER A 163 -7.36 -0.69 8.22
C SER A 163 -6.60 0.28 9.12
N TYR A 164 -5.45 0.77 8.65
CA TYR A 164 -4.56 1.65 9.42
C TYR A 164 -4.44 3.01 8.75
N TRP A 165 -4.55 4.07 9.55
CA TRP A 165 -4.35 5.43 9.05
C TRP A 165 -2.91 5.88 9.27
N VAL A 166 -2.23 6.20 8.17
CA VAL A 166 -0.87 6.70 8.16
C VAL A 166 -0.91 8.21 8.02
N PHE A 167 -0.18 8.96 8.84
CA PHE A 167 -0.14 10.41 8.69
C PHE A 167 1.15 11.01 9.22
N LYS A 168 1.42 12.24 8.77
CA LYS A 168 2.49 13.07 9.32
C LYS A 168 1.87 14.17 10.15
N VAL A 169 2.39 14.38 11.35
CA VAL A 169 1.98 15.52 12.17
C VAL A 169 2.73 16.74 11.64
N LYS A 170 2.00 17.80 11.26
CA LYS A 170 2.66 19.03 10.83
C LYS A 170 3.14 19.81 12.04
N GLN A 171 4.36 20.33 11.94
CA GLN A 171 4.88 21.31 12.88
C GLN A 171 4.79 22.70 12.27
N ASP A 172 4.23 23.64 13.01
CA ASP A 172 4.33 25.05 12.68
C ASP A 172 5.80 25.48 12.76
N LYS A 173 6.37 25.86 11.60
CA LYS A 173 7.79 26.19 11.47
C LYS A 173 8.21 27.45 12.22
N LYS A 174 7.28 28.33 12.61
CA LYS A 174 7.57 29.59 13.31
C LYS A 174 7.56 29.41 14.83
N THR A 175 6.62 28.60 15.32
CA THR A 175 6.35 28.42 16.75
C THR A 175 6.90 27.11 17.30
N GLY A 176 7.26 26.15 16.44
CA GLY A 176 7.68 24.80 16.83
C GLY A 176 6.53 23.95 17.39
N LYS A 177 5.28 24.41 17.34
CA LYS A 177 4.13 23.67 17.83
C LYS A 177 3.62 22.69 16.79
N TRP A 178 3.31 21.47 17.22
CA TRP A 178 2.61 20.48 16.40
C TRP A 178 1.14 20.90 16.23
N GLU A 179 0.55 20.63 15.06
CA GLU A 179 -0.83 21.01 14.74
C GLU A 179 -1.84 20.39 15.73
N HIS A 180 -1.60 19.14 16.12
CA HIS A 180 -2.44 18.32 16.99
C HIS A 180 -1.55 17.39 17.85
N ASP A 181 -2.08 16.96 19.00
CA ASP A 181 -1.44 15.96 19.84
C ASP A 181 -1.88 14.53 19.47
N ALA A 182 -1.28 13.52 20.10
CA ALA A 182 -1.63 12.13 19.86
C ALA A 182 -3.12 11.81 20.18
N ASN A 183 -3.71 12.49 21.16
CA ASN A 183 -5.10 12.24 21.58
C ASN A 183 -6.09 12.58 20.47
N TYR A 184 -5.86 13.68 19.75
CA TYR A 184 -6.68 14.06 18.60
C TYR A 184 -6.74 12.93 17.56
N PHE A 185 -5.58 12.38 17.20
CA PHE A 185 -5.50 11.33 16.17
C PHE A 185 -6.11 10.01 16.66
N ILE A 186 -5.88 9.63 17.93
CA ILE A 186 -6.50 8.46 18.55
C ILE A 186 -8.03 8.58 18.55
N GLN A 187 -8.57 9.75 18.92
CA GLN A 187 -10.02 9.99 18.90
C GLN A 187 -10.61 9.87 17.49
N LYS A 188 -9.93 10.42 16.48
CA LYS A 188 -10.34 10.26 15.08
C LYS A 188 -10.33 8.81 14.62
N ALA A 189 -9.24 8.08 14.90
CA ALA A 189 -9.14 6.67 14.53
C ALA A 189 -10.24 5.83 15.18
N ASN A 190 -10.50 6.05 16.47
CA ASN A 190 -11.59 5.38 17.20
C ASN A 190 -12.97 5.72 16.62
N ALA A 191 -13.22 6.99 16.29
CA ALA A 191 -14.49 7.42 15.70
C ALA A 191 -14.74 6.79 14.32
N ALA A 192 -13.68 6.56 13.54
CA ALA A 192 -13.73 5.86 12.26
C ALA A 192 -13.58 4.33 12.38
N GLN A 193 -13.48 3.79 13.61
CA GLN A 193 -13.27 2.37 13.90
C GLN A 193 -12.04 1.76 13.22
N LEU A 194 -10.99 2.55 12.99
CA LEU A 194 -9.74 2.07 12.40
C LEU A 194 -8.98 1.18 13.38
N ASP A 195 -8.23 0.22 12.84
CA ASP A 195 -7.54 -0.80 13.64
C ASP A 195 -6.17 -0.34 14.17
N GLY A 196 -5.69 0.82 13.72
CA GLY A 196 -4.50 1.46 14.25
C GLY A 196 -4.03 2.67 13.46
N LEU A 197 -2.89 3.20 13.89
CA LEU A 197 -2.28 4.42 13.38
C LEU A 197 -0.79 4.20 13.12
N ASP A 198 -0.27 4.86 12.10
CA ASP A 198 1.17 5.06 11.90
C ASP A 198 1.46 6.58 11.83
N ILE A 199 2.38 7.04 12.66
CA ILE A 199 2.61 8.46 12.94
C ILE A 199 4.05 8.84 12.61
N GLY A 200 4.22 9.69 11.60
CA GLY A 200 5.49 10.32 11.27
C GLY A 200 5.63 11.71 11.91
N PHE A 201 6.68 11.92 12.70
CA PHE A 201 7.08 13.24 13.23
C PHE A 201 8.23 13.90 12.44
N ASN A 202 8.71 13.28 11.35
CA ASN A 202 9.84 13.78 10.56
C ASN A 202 9.41 14.19 9.13
N GLU A 203 10.16 15.14 8.53
CA GLU A 203 10.13 15.36 7.08
C GLU A 203 10.78 14.12 6.41
N PHE A 204 10.15 13.58 5.35
CA PHE A 204 10.69 12.44 4.59
C PHE A 204 11.50 12.96 3.42
#